data_AF-A0A956UVQ2-F1
#
_entry.id   AF-A0A956UVQ2-F1
#
_cell.length_a   1.000
_cell.length_b   1.000
_cell.length_c   1.000
_cell.angle_alpha   90.00
_cell.angle_beta   90.00
_cell.angle_gamma   90.00
#
_symmetry.space_group_name_H-M   'P 1'
#
loop_
_entity.id
_entity.type
_entity.pdbx_description
1 polymer ?
#
loop_
_entity_poly.entity_id
_entity_poly.type
_entity_poly.pdbx_seq_one_letter_code
_entity_poly.pdbx_strand_id
1 'polypeptide(L)'
;MELASPERTERWRATFDFARSDWDIFTVRILSESFDLPGSEVRTIADAWRRTTQAADFIEAWNPWGDDDVSELLGAVTAPTLVLQRSEDGYYQTLQDGIRVASEIPGARLAAIPGMANFPYTENVDAILEEVGKFLKPESAVPMDPPPSPFQTILFTDLESSTALTQRVGDEAAQEVLRGHNTTVRKALEAHGGREVKHTGDGIMAAFPSAVRAVEAALQVQRELAGGEVRVRIGLNAGEPIAEDDDLFGTAVQLAARICDRAEPGQVLVSRVVADLCAGKKLQFSHHSDATLKGFAEPVALFEVAS
;
A
#
# COMPACT_ATOMS: atom_id res chain seq x y z
N MET A 1 -10.07 -18.05 -10.10
CA MET A 1 -11.05 -17.90 -11.20
C MET A 1 -12.42 -18.36 -10.69
N GLU A 2 -12.97 -17.65 -9.69
CA GLU A 2 -14.34 -17.84 -9.19
C GLU A 2 -14.60 -16.77 -8.11
N LEU A 3 -14.78 -15.48 -8.45
CA LEU A 3 -14.80 -14.42 -7.41
C LEU A 3 -15.74 -13.22 -7.66
N ALA A 4 -16.76 -13.35 -8.52
CA ALA A 4 -17.96 -12.52 -8.38
C ALA A 4 -18.84 -13.10 -7.26
N SER A 5 -19.60 -12.28 -6.53
CA SER A 5 -20.49 -12.83 -5.50
C SER A 5 -21.40 -13.90 -6.14
N PRO A 6 -21.64 -15.05 -5.49
CA PRO A 6 -22.42 -16.14 -6.08
C PRO A 6 -23.78 -15.67 -6.60
N GLU A 7 -24.42 -14.78 -5.87
CA GLU A 7 -25.71 -14.18 -6.21
C GLU A 7 -25.64 -13.26 -7.44
N ARG A 8 -24.58 -12.45 -7.60
CA ARG A 8 -24.40 -11.59 -8.79
C ARG A 8 -24.19 -12.44 -10.04
N THR A 9 -23.36 -13.47 -9.92
CA THR A 9 -23.06 -14.41 -11.02
C THR A 9 -24.32 -15.19 -11.44
N GLU A 10 -25.12 -15.62 -10.47
CA GLU A 10 -26.38 -16.33 -10.73
C GLU A 10 -27.41 -15.42 -11.41
N ARG A 11 -27.57 -14.18 -10.93
CA ARG A 11 -28.46 -13.18 -11.55
C ARG A 11 -28.03 -12.82 -12.97
N TRP A 12 -26.72 -12.75 -13.21
CA TRP A 12 -26.15 -12.49 -14.54
C TRP A 12 -26.42 -13.64 -15.51
N ARG A 13 -26.20 -14.89 -15.08
CA ARG A 13 -26.54 -16.08 -15.88
C ARG A 13 -28.03 -16.17 -16.19
N ALA A 14 -28.88 -15.95 -15.19
CA ALA A 14 -30.34 -15.94 -15.35
C ALA A 14 -30.82 -14.87 -16.36
N THR A 15 -30.15 -13.71 -16.40
CA THR A 15 -30.43 -12.65 -17.38
C THR A 15 -30.22 -13.16 -18.81
N PHE A 16 -29.09 -13.83 -19.09
CA PHE A 16 -28.81 -14.35 -20.42
C PHE A 16 -29.68 -15.54 -20.79
N ASP A 17 -30.02 -16.42 -19.84
CA ASP A 17 -30.97 -17.49 -20.07
C ASP A 17 -32.38 -16.96 -20.39
N PHE A 18 -32.78 -15.85 -19.77
CA PHE A 18 -34.01 -15.16 -20.13
C PHE A 18 -33.93 -14.52 -21.53
N ALA A 19 -32.83 -13.84 -21.86
CA ALA A 19 -32.62 -13.29 -23.21
C ALA A 19 -32.65 -14.36 -24.32
N ARG A 20 -32.10 -15.56 -24.05
CA ARG A 20 -32.15 -16.70 -24.98
C ARG A 20 -33.54 -17.28 -25.15
N SER A 21 -34.31 -17.35 -24.05
CA SER A 21 -35.61 -18.03 -24.05
C SER A 21 -36.72 -17.15 -24.62
N ASP A 22 -36.71 -15.84 -24.36
CA ASP A 22 -37.75 -14.93 -24.83
C ASP A 22 -37.20 -13.50 -25.06
N TRP A 23 -36.62 -13.28 -26.25
CA TRP A 23 -36.04 -11.99 -26.62
C TRP A 23 -37.08 -10.85 -26.69
N ASP A 24 -38.32 -11.17 -27.05
CA ASP A 24 -39.40 -10.20 -27.16
C ASP A 24 -39.77 -9.61 -25.79
N ILE A 25 -39.99 -10.47 -24.79
CA ILE A 25 -40.30 -10.02 -23.43
C ILE A 25 -39.06 -9.45 -22.75
N PHE A 26 -37.88 -10.05 -22.98
CA PHE A 26 -36.61 -9.58 -22.41
C PHE A 26 -36.35 -8.11 -22.70
N THR A 27 -36.45 -7.69 -23.96
CA THR A 27 -36.13 -6.31 -24.37
C THR A 27 -37.04 -5.28 -23.71
N VAL A 28 -38.34 -5.58 -23.57
CA VAL A 28 -39.29 -4.69 -22.88
C VAL A 28 -38.98 -4.62 -21.38
N ARG A 29 -38.74 -5.77 -20.75
CA ARG A 29 -38.44 -5.83 -19.32
C ARG A 29 -37.17 -5.08 -18.96
N ILE A 30 -36.06 -5.36 -19.66
CA ILE A 30 -34.77 -4.77 -19.30
C ILE A 30 -34.75 -3.26 -19.50
N LEU A 31 -35.45 -2.76 -20.53
CA LEU A 31 -35.62 -1.33 -20.76
C LEU A 31 -36.49 -0.68 -19.68
N SER A 32 -37.53 -1.36 -19.21
CA SER A 32 -38.41 -0.85 -18.14
C SER A 32 -37.69 -0.80 -16.79
N GLU A 33 -36.81 -1.77 -16.52
CA GLU A 33 -36.06 -1.87 -15.26
C GLU A 33 -34.79 -1.00 -15.27
N SER A 34 -34.25 -0.65 -16.45
CA SER A 34 -33.01 0.12 -16.58
C SER A 34 -33.23 1.62 -16.87
N PHE A 35 -34.41 2.00 -17.35
CA PHE A 35 -34.73 3.37 -17.73
C PHE A 35 -36.10 3.78 -17.20
N ASP A 36 -36.19 4.98 -16.63
CA ASP A 36 -37.46 5.60 -16.24
C ASP A 36 -38.15 6.22 -17.47
N LEU A 37 -38.73 5.34 -18.31
CA LEU A 37 -39.39 5.74 -19.56
C LEU A 37 -40.88 5.37 -19.53
N PRO A 38 -41.76 6.17 -20.17
CA PRO A 38 -43.14 5.79 -20.39
C PRO A 38 -43.24 4.45 -21.13
N GLY A 39 -44.19 3.60 -20.75
CA GLY A 39 -44.31 2.26 -21.34
C GLY A 39 -44.54 2.24 -22.87
N SER A 40 -45.05 3.32 -23.46
CA SER A 40 -45.14 3.48 -24.92
C SER A 40 -43.77 3.68 -25.58
N GLU A 41 -42.88 4.42 -24.93
CA GLU A 41 -41.51 4.65 -25.41
C GLU A 41 -40.67 3.39 -25.23
N VAL A 42 -40.79 2.70 -24.09
CA VAL A 42 -40.15 1.40 -23.86
C VAL A 42 -40.48 0.42 -24.99
N ARG A 43 -41.75 0.29 -25.36
CA ARG A 43 -42.16 -0.61 -26.46
C ARG A 43 -41.58 -0.19 -27.80
N THR A 44 -41.57 1.11 -28.08
CA THR A 44 -41.01 1.66 -29.33
C THR A 44 -39.51 1.39 -29.44
N ILE A 45 -38.76 1.59 -28.36
CA ILE A 45 -37.33 1.32 -28.29
C ILE A 45 -37.06 -0.18 -28.36
N ALA A 46 -37.82 -1.00 -27.64
CA ALA A 46 -37.72 -2.47 -27.70
C ALA A 46 -37.92 -3.00 -29.13
N ASP A 47 -38.93 -2.49 -29.84
CA ASP A 47 -39.17 -2.84 -31.25
C ASP A 47 -38.01 -2.43 -32.16
N ALA A 48 -37.41 -1.25 -31.91
CA ALA A 48 -36.24 -0.81 -32.65
C ALA A 48 -35.02 -1.70 -32.38
N TRP A 49 -34.77 -2.02 -31.11
CA TRP A 49 -33.66 -2.89 -30.68
C TRP A 49 -33.75 -4.28 -31.30
N ARG A 50 -34.95 -4.86 -31.34
CA ARG A 50 -35.22 -6.17 -31.96
C ARG A 50 -35.01 -6.18 -33.48
N ARG A 51 -35.10 -5.03 -34.16
CA ARG A 51 -34.80 -4.92 -35.58
C ARG A 51 -33.30 -4.83 -35.87
N THR A 52 -32.50 -4.37 -34.90
CA THR A 52 -31.07 -4.11 -35.09
C THR A 52 -30.16 -5.13 -34.41
N THR A 53 -30.69 -5.92 -33.48
CA THR A 53 -29.89 -6.76 -32.57
C THR A 53 -30.62 -8.06 -32.26
N GLN A 54 -29.89 -9.17 -32.28
CA GLN A 54 -30.39 -10.48 -31.85
C GLN A 54 -29.93 -10.80 -30.43
N ALA A 55 -30.62 -11.73 -29.76
CA ALA A 55 -30.26 -12.18 -28.42
C ALA A 55 -28.80 -12.68 -28.35
N ALA A 56 -28.33 -13.40 -29.38
CA ALA A 56 -26.97 -13.90 -29.44
C ALA A 56 -25.94 -12.77 -29.44
N ASP A 57 -26.16 -11.71 -30.23
CA ASP A 57 -25.26 -10.54 -30.30
C ASP A 57 -25.20 -9.80 -28.96
N PHE A 58 -26.36 -9.64 -28.30
CA PHE A 58 -26.43 -9.03 -26.98
C PHE A 58 -25.65 -9.84 -25.94
N ILE A 59 -25.85 -11.16 -25.91
CA ILE A 59 -25.14 -12.03 -24.97
C ILE A 59 -23.64 -12.00 -25.24
N GLU A 60 -23.20 -12.08 -26.49
CA GLU A 60 -21.78 -12.01 -26.83
C GLU A 60 -21.14 -10.70 -26.36
N ALA A 61 -21.83 -9.57 -26.54
CA ALA A 61 -21.32 -8.26 -26.13
C ALA A 61 -21.27 -8.07 -24.61
N TRP A 62 -22.20 -8.68 -23.87
CA TRP A 62 -22.37 -8.43 -22.42
C TRP A 62 -21.81 -9.54 -21.54
N ASN A 63 -21.62 -10.77 -22.03
CA ASN A 63 -21.15 -11.89 -21.23
C ASN A 63 -19.78 -11.64 -20.54
N PRO A 64 -18.76 -11.07 -21.22
CA PRO A 64 -17.45 -10.83 -20.60
C PRO A 64 -17.52 -9.97 -19.33
N TRP A 65 -18.44 -9.01 -19.28
CA TRP A 65 -18.57 -8.06 -18.18
C TRP A 65 -19.04 -8.67 -16.85
N GLY A 66 -19.62 -9.87 -16.88
CA GLY A 66 -20.06 -10.56 -15.65
C GLY A 66 -19.06 -11.55 -15.09
N ASP A 67 -18.14 -12.04 -15.91
CA ASP A 67 -17.16 -13.07 -15.52
C ASP A 67 -15.85 -12.45 -15.01
N ASP A 68 -15.55 -11.19 -15.38
CA ASP A 68 -14.35 -10.48 -14.96
C ASP A 68 -14.55 -9.83 -13.58
N ASP A 69 -14.02 -10.47 -12.53
CA ASP A 69 -13.91 -9.87 -11.20
C ASP A 69 -12.48 -9.38 -10.94
N VAL A 70 -12.34 -8.09 -10.65
CA VAL A 70 -11.07 -7.41 -10.36
C VAL A 70 -10.99 -6.92 -8.92
N SER A 71 -11.82 -7.43 -8.00
CA SER A 71 -11.84 -6.99 -6.60
C SER A 71 -10.48 -7.10 -5.91
N GLU A 72 -9.68 -8.12 -6.25
CA GLU A 72 -8.31 -8.27 -5.72
C GLU A 72 -7.39 -7.08 -6.07
N LEU A 73 -7.71 -6.32 -7.11
CA LEU A 73 -6.93 -5.15 -7.55
C LEU A 73 -7.38 -3.84 -6.89
N LEU A 74 -8.53 -3.82 -6.21
CA LEU A 74 -9.09 -2.58 -5.63
C LEU A 74 -8.15 -1.97 -4.57
N GLY A 75 -7.49 -2.81 -3.76
CA GLY A 75 -6.50 -2.38 -2.78
C GLY A 75 -5.23 -1.76 -3.40
N ALA A 76 -4.97 -1.98 -4.69
CA ALA A 76 -3.82 -1.43 -5.39
C ALA A 76 -4.08 -0.03 -5.97
N VAL A 77 -5.30 0.50 -5.88
CA VAL A 77 -5.64 1.83 -6.38
C VAL A 77 -5.03 2.90 -5.47
N THR A 78 -4.15 3.72 -6.05
CA THR A 78 -3.40 4.77 -5.33
C THR A 78 -3.89 6.19 -5.63
N ALA A 79 -4.74 6.36 -6.64
CA ALA A 79 -5.32 7.64 -6.99
C ALA A 79 -6.50 7.96 -6.05
N PRO A 80 -6.74 9.24 -5.71
CA PRO A 80 -8.00 9.64 -5.09
C PRO A 80 -9.18 9.07 -5.88
N THR A 81 -10.14 8.47 -5.17
CA THR A 81 -11.22 7.73 -5.81
C THR A 81 -12.58 8.15 -5.28
N LEU A 82 -13.50 8.45 -6.20
CA LEU A 82 -14.92 8.63 -5.93
C LEU A 82 -15.69 7.40 -6.44
N VAL A 83 -16.39 6.72 -5.55
CA VAL A 83 -17.33 5.65 -5.89
C VAL A 83 -18.73 6.26 -5.93
N LEU A 84 -19.31 6.31 -7.12
CA LEU A 84 -20.69 6.75 -7.33
C LEU A 84 -21.60 5.51 -7.33
N GLN A 85 -22.59 5.49 -6.43
CA GLN A 85 -23.53 4.37 -6.33
C GLN A 85 -24.95 4.89 -6.13
N ARG A 86 -25.94 4.20 -6.71
CA ARG A 86 -27.35 4.45 -6.45
C ARG A 86 -27.73 4.06 -5.02
N SER A 87 -28.53 4.87 -4.35
CA SER A 87 -28.96 4.60 -2.97
C SER A 87 -30.05 3.54 -2.89
N GLU A 88 -30.77 3.29 -3.97
CA GLU A 88 -31.77 2.22 -4.08
C GLU A 88 -31.19 1.07 -4.90
N ASP A 89 -31.58 -0.15 -4.56
CA ASP A 89 -31.06 -1.34 -5.23
C ASP A 89 -31.63 -1.45 -6.65
N GLY A 90 -30.72 -1.44 -7.62
CA GLY A 90 -31.02 -1.62 -9.03
C GLY A 90 -31.09 -3.09 -9.43
N TYR A 91 -31.26 -3.31 -10.73
CA TYR A 91 -31.33 -4.67 -11.26
C TYR A 91 -29.95 -5.37 -11.26
N TYR A 92 -28.86 -4.65 -11.53
CA TYR A 92 -27.52 -5.25 -11.59
C TYR A 92 -26.60 -4.86 -10.44
N GLN A 93 -26.91 -3.78 -9.74
CA GLN A 93 -26.05 -3.19 -8.71
C GLN A 93 -26.88 -2.81 -7.51
N THR A 94 -26.37 -3.12 -6.32
CA THR A 94 -26.95 -2.76 -5.03
C THR A 94 -26.15 -1.64 -4.39
N LEU A 95 -26.74 -0.95 -3.40
CA LEU A 95 -25.97 -0.01 -2.59
C LEU A 95 -24.80 -0.71 -1.86
N GLN A 96 -24.98 -1.98 -1.47
CA GLN A 96 -23.94 -2.78 -0.82
C GLN A 96 -22.73 -3.03 -1.74
N ASP A 97 -22.94 -3.20 -3.05
CA ASP A 97 -21.84 -3.34 -4.01
C ASP A 97 -20.94 -2.09 -3.99
N GLY A 98 -21.55 -0.89 -4.00
CA GLY A 98 -20.80 0.36 -3.92
C GLY A 98 -20.12 0.59 -2.58
N ILE A 99 -20.76 0.20 -1.46
CA ILE A 99 -20.14 0.24 -0.13
C ILE A 99 -18.90 -0.66 -0.10
N ARG A 100 -19.01 -1.88 -0.62
CA ARG A 100 -17.90 -2.84 -0.67
C ARG A 100 -16.73 -2.29 -1.47
N VAL A 101 -16.97 -1.82 -2.70
CA VAL A 101 -15.93 -1.22 -3.55
C VAL A 101 -15.26 -0.04 -2.86
N ALA A 102 -16.05 0.87 -2.25
CA ALA A 102 -15.49 2.01 -1.52
C ALA A 102 -14.68 1.61 -0.28
N SER A 103 -15.02 0.49 0.37
CA SER A 103 -14.28 -0.01 1.54
C SER A 103 -12.97 -0.72 1.19
N GLU A 104 -12.87 -1.29 -0.02
CA GLU A 104 -11.70 -2.01 -0.50
C GLU A 104 -10.66 -1.09 -1.16
N ILE A 105 -11.08 0.09 -1.64
CA ILE A 105 -10.18 1.09 -2.22
C ILE A 105 -9.68 2.04 -1.11
N PRO A 106 -8.36 2.13 -0.86
CA PRO A 106 -7.81 3.05 0.13
C PRO A 106 -8.27 4.49 -0.14
N GLY A 107 -8.74 5.17 0.92
CA GLY A 107 -9.15 6.58 0.88
C GLY A 107 -10.30 6.92 -0.09
N ALA A 108 -11.02 5.93 -0.61
CA ALA A 108 -12.16 6.19 -1.48
C ALA A 108 -13.31 6.87 -0.75
N ARG A 109 -14.01 7.76 -1.46
CA ARG A 109 -15.25 8.39 -1.00
C ARG A 109 -16.44 7.74 -1.70
N LEU A 110 -17.41 7.25 -0.93
CA LEU A 110 -18.70 6.83 -1.47
C LEU A 110 -19.64 8.03 -1.58
N ALA A 111 -20.28 8.20 -2.72
CA ALA A 111 -21.40 9.10 -2.93
C ALA A 111 -22.64 8.28 -3.32
N ALA A 112 -23.59 8.19 -2.37
CA ALA A 112 -24.89 7.57 -2.60
C ALA A 112 -25.85 8.58 -3.26
N ILE A 113 -26.27 8.30 -4.48
CA ILE A 113 -27.14 9.16 -5.28
C ILE A 113 -28.56 8.57 -5.31
N PRO A 114 -29.62 9.35 -5.08
CA PRO A 114 -31.00 8.88 -5.23
C PRO A 114 -31.27 8.20 -6.59
N GLY A 115 -32.15 7.21 -6.56
CA GLY A 115 -32.53 6.42 -7.74
C GLY A 115 -32.00 4.98 -7.70
N MET A 116 -32.32 4.24 -8.76
CA MET A 116 -32.03 2.80 -8.91
C MET A 116 -31.43 2.43 -10.27
N ALA A 117 -31.28 3.40 -11.18
CA ALA A 117 -30.85 3.10 -12.54
C ALA A 117 -29.41 2.56 -12.62
N ASN A 118 -29.23 1.52 -13.45
CA ASN A 118 -27.95 0.84 -13.64
C ASN A 118 -26.88 1.72 -14.32
N PHE A 119 -27.31 2.71 -15.11
CA PHE A 119 -26.40 3.60 -15.84
C PHE A 119 -26.38 5.00 -15.22
N PRO A 120 -25.20 5.65 -15.17
CA PRO A 120 -25.07 6.96 -14.55
C PRO A 120 -25.75 8.09 -15.34
N TYR A 121 -26.06 7.89 -16.63
CA TYR A 121 -26.61 8.93 -17.51
C TYR A 121 -28.14 8.87 -17.68
N THR A 122 -28.84 7.99 -16.95
CA THR A 122 -30.28 7.73 -17.17
C THR A 122 -31.19 8.32 -16.10
N GLU A 123 -30.66 8.69 -14.95
CA GLU A 123 -31.45 9.17 -13.80
C GLU A 123 -30.63 10.13 -12.94
N ASN A 124 -31.23 11.19 -12.40
CA ASN A 124 -30.57 12.16 -11.48
C ASN A 124 -29.15 12.56 -11.91
N VAL A 125 -28.96 12.82 -13.21
CA VAL A 125 -27.65 13.09 -13.82
C VAL A 125 -27.02 14.34 -13.21
N ASP A 126 -27.82 15.35 -12.88
CA ASP A 126 -27.34 16.58 -12.23
C ASP A 126 -26.70 16.31 -10.87
N ALA A 127 -27.24 15.38 -10.07
CA ALA A 127 -26.68 15.00 -8.77
C ALA A 127 -25.33 14.27 -8.94
N ILE A 128 -25.20 13.44 -9.97
CA ILE A 128 -23.92 12.80 -10.33
C ILE A 128 -22.88 13.84 -10.72
N LEU A 129 -23.25 14.79 -11.60
CA LEU A 129 -22.36 15.86 -12.03
C LEU A 129 -21.94 16.77 -10.87
N GLU A 130 -22.84 17.02 -9.92
CA GLU A 130 -22.54 17.77 -8.70
C GLU A 130 -21.48 17.06 -7.85
N GLU A 131 -21.62 15.75 -7.62
CA GLU A 131 -20.67 14.97 -6.82
C GLU A 131 -19.30 14.83 -7.50
N VAL A 132 -19.28 14.65 -8.82
CA VAL A 132 -18.05 14.69 -9.61
C VAL A 132 -17.40 16.08 -9.50
N GLY A 133 -18.20 17.14 -9.62
CA GLY A 133 -17.73 18.52 -9.50
C GLY A 133 -17.13 18.83 -8.14
N LYS A 134 -17.71 18.32 -7.04
CA LYS A 134 -17.14 18.42 -5.68
C LYS A 134 -15.80 17.70 -5.59
N PHE A 135 -15.74 16.47 -6.08
CA PHE A 135 -14.55 15.63 -6.00
C PHE A 135 -13.34 16.19 -6.76
N LEU A 136 -13.57 16.81 -7.92
CA LEU A 136 -12.50 17.39 -8.73
C LEU A 136 -11.89 18.69 -8.13
N LYS A 137 -12.45 19.21 -7.04
CA LYS A 137 -11.89 20.41 -6.39
C LYS A 137 -10.60 20.05 -5.63
N PRO A 138 -9.52 20.85 -5.73
CA PRO A 138 -8.24 20.58 -5.06
C PRO A 138 -8.34 20.41 -3.55
N GLU A 139 -9.28 21.11 -2.92
CA GLU A 139 -9.57 21.06 -1.47
C GLU A 139 -10.25 19.77 -1.00
N SER A 140 -10.77 18.95 -1.93
CA SER A 140 -11.38 17.64 -1.64
C SER A 140 -10.38 16.49 -1.77
N ALA A 141 -9.13 16.77 -2.15
CA ALA A 141 -8.07 15.79 -2.16
C ALA A 141 -7.70 15.42 -0.71
N VAL A 142 -8.19 14.29 -0.23
CA VAL A 142 -7.63 13.64 0.96
C VAL A 142 -6.21 13.21 0.59
N PRO A 143 -5.16 13.62 1.33
CA PRO A 143 -3.83 13.07 1.14
C PRO A 143 -3.89 11.55 1.33
N MET A 144 -3.80 10.82 0.23
CA MET A 144 -3.60 9.39 0.24
C MET A 144 -2.12 9.15 0.51
N ASP A 145 -1.78 8.59 1.66
CA ASP A 145 -0.46 7.99 1.81
C ASP A 145 -0.36 6.88 0.75
N PRO A 146 0.63 6.94 -0.16
CA PRO A 146 0.83 5.83 -1.11
C PRO A 146 0.99 4.54 -0.30
N PRO A 147 0.46 3.40 -0.79
CA PRO A 147 0.66 2.13 -0.12
C PRO A 147 2.16 1.96 0.14
N PRO A 148 2.56 1.52 1.35
CA PRO A 148 3.96 1.44 1.70
C PRO A 148 4.66 0.61 0.63
N SER A 149 5.65 1.22 -0.04
CA SER A 149 6.47 0.49 -0.98
C SER A 149 7.01 -0.75 -0.26
N PRO A 150 6.97 -1.95 -0.88
CA PRO A 150 7.65 -3.11 -0.31
C PRO A 150 9.14 -2.80 -0.11
N PHE A 151 9.68 -1.85 -0.87
CA PHE A 151 11.04 -1.35 -0.70
C PHE A 151 11.21 -0.55 0.60
N GLN A 152 12.09 -1.03 1.47
CA GLN A 152 12.44 -0.42 2.74
C GLN A 152 13.96 -0.36 2.89
N THR A 153 14.46 0.70 3.52
CA THR A 153 15.82 0.74 4.07
C THR A 153 15.77 0.31 5.53
N ILE A 154 16.48 -0.76 5.85
CA ILE A 154 16.56 -1.35 7.18
C ILE A 154 17.83 -0.86 7.85
N LEU A 155 17.68 -0.38 9.08
CA LEU A 155 18.75 0.09 9.95
C LEU A 155 18.79 -0.80 11.19
N PHE A 156 19.98 -1.29 11.53
CA PHE A 156 20.25 -1.90 12.83
C PHE A 156 21.25 -1.02 13.58
N THR A 157 20.96 -0.77 14.85
CA THR A 157 21.94 -0.28 15.82
C THR A 157 22.33 -1.39 16.76
N ASP A 158 23.54 -1.32 17.28
CA ASP A 158 23.98 -2.15 18.39
C ASP A 158 24.96 -1.36 19.27
N LEU A 159 24.88 -1.57 20.58
CA LEU A 159 25.68 -0.86 21.56
C LEU A 159 26.99 -1.61 21.85
N GLU A 160 28.07 -0.87 21.98
CA GLU A 160 29.36 -1.47 22.33
C GLU A 160 29.33 -2.07 23.75
N SER A 161 29.51 -3.38 23.83
CA SER A 161 29.79 -4.12 25.08
C SER A 161 28.89 -3.76 26.26
N SER A 162 27.56 -3.76 26.06
CA SER A 162 26.57 -3.52 27.14
C SER A 162 26.83 -4.40 28.37
N THR A 163 27.26 -5.65 28.19
CA THR A 163 27.65 -6.55 29.28
C THR A 163 28.84 -6.03 30.10
N ALA A 164 29.84 -5.42 29.46
CA ALA A 164 31.00 -4.86 30.16
C ALA A 164 30.63 -3.56 30.89
N LEU A 165 29.71 -2.76 30.32
CA LEU A 165 29.13 -1.61 31.00
C LEU A 165 28.41 -2.04 32.29
N THR A 166 27.52 -3.03 32.18
CA THR A 166 26.77 -3.59 33.32
C THR A 166 27.69 -4.09 34.43
N GLN A 167 28.78 -4.81 34.10
CA GLN A 167 29.75 -5.26 35.09
C GLN A 167 30.50 -4.10 35.77
N ARG A 168 30.69 -2.97 35.08
CA ARG A 168 31.44 -1.82 35.60
C ARG A 168 30.58 -0.90 36.47
N VAL A 169 29.34 -0.63 36.06
CA VAL A 169 28.48 0.39 36.72
C VAL A 169 27.28 -0.22 37.46
N GLY A 170 27.05 -1.53 37.34
CA GLY A 170 25.88 -2.22 37.89
C GLY A 170 24.65 -2.12 37.00
N ASP A 171 23.66 -2.99 37.27
CA ASP A 171 22.48 -3.17 36.43
C ASP A 171 21.64 -1.89 36.28
N GLU A 172 21.36 -1.18 37.38
CA GLU A 172 20.52 0.03 37.36
C GLU A 172 21.14 1.17 36.55
N ALA A 173 22.43 1.44 36.75
CA ALA A 173 23.13 2.50 36.03
C ALA A 173 23.30 2.16 34.54
N ALA A 174 23.59 0.90 34.21
CA ALA A 174 23.66 0.45 32.83
C ALA A 174 22.30 0.58 32.13
N GLN A 175 21.20 0.24 32.83
CA GLN A 175 19.86 0.40 32.29
C GLN A 175 19.51 1.87 32.00
N GLU A 176 19.96 2.81 32.83
CA GLU A 176 19.73 4.24 32.59
C GLU A 176 20.50 4.74 31.35
N VAL A 177 21.73 4.27 31.16
CA VAL A 177 22.52 4.56 29.95
C VAL A 177 21.83 3.99 28.69
N LEU A 178 21.31 2.76 28.76
CA LEU A 178 20.54 2.16 27.66
C LEU A 178 19.29 2.97 27.32
N ARG A 179 18.58 3.51 28.32
CA ARG A 179 17.40 4.38 28.09
C ARG A 179 17.78 5.68 27.41
N GLY A 180 18.87 6.31 27.82
CA GLY A 180 19.40 7.51 27.17
C GLY A 180 19.76 7.27 25.71
N HIS A 181 20.40 6.12 25.43
CA HIS A 181 20.68 5.67 24.07
C HIS A 181 19.40 5.50 23.24
N ASN A 182 18.45 4.71 23.73
CA ASN A 182 17.19 4.44 23.03
C ASN A 182 16.41 5.72 22.73
N THR A 183 16.44 6.69 23.66
CA THR A 183 15.82 8.00 23.46
C THR A 183 16.48 8.77 22.31
N THR A 184 17.81 8.74 22.23
CA THR A 184 18.58 9.38 21.14
C THR A 184 18.26 8.76 19.79
N VAL A 185 18.22 7.42 19.72
CA VAL A 185 17.85 6.71 18.48
C VAL A 185 16.44 7.07 18.06
N ARG A 186 15.44 6.95 18.95
CA ARG A 186 14.04 7.27 18.64
C ARG A 186 13.85 8.68 18.14
N LYS A 187 14.52 9.66 18.76
CA LYS A 187 14.49 11.05 18.30
C LYS A 187 15.02 11.21 16.87
N ALA A 188 16.09 10.49 16.52
CA ALA A 188 16.59 10.48 15.15
C ALA A 188 15.63 9.77 14.19
N LEU A 189 15.00 8.66 14.60
CA LEU A 189 13.97 7.99 13.80
C LEU A 189 12.80 8.94 13.51
N GLU A 190 12.26 9.61 14.53
CA GLU A 190 11.15 10.56 14.40
C GLU A 190 11.52 11.73 13.46
N ALA A 191 12.70 12.34 13.65
CA ALA A 191 13.15 13.46 12.82
C ALA A 191 13.28 13.08 11.33
N HIS A 192 13.65 11.84 11.05
CA HIS A 192 13.93 11.34 9.70
C HIS A 192 12.86 10.39 9.15
N GLY A 193 11.69 10.31 9.80
CA GLY A 193 10.57 9.51 9.31
C GLY A 193 10.85 7.99 9.27
N GLY A 194 11.66 7.52 10.21
CA GLY A 194 11.89 6.10 10.47
C GLY A 194 10.88 5.54 11.46
N ARG A 195 10.59 4.24 11.34
CA ARG A 195 9.75 3.48 12.26
C ARG A 195 10.62 2.48 13.02
N GLU A 196 10.54 2.50 14.34
CA GLU A 196 11.08 1.44 15.19
C GLU A 196 10.27 0.16 14.93
N VAL A 197 10.95 -0.92 14.56
CA VAL A 197 10.32 -2.23 14.34
C VAL A 197 10.36 -3.03 15.63
N LYS A 198 11.56 -3.20 16.21
CA LYS A 198 11.75 -3.93 17.47
C LYS A 198 13.11 -3.67 18.11
N HIS A 199 13.25 -4.12 19.36
CA HIS A 199 14.52 -4.23 20.07
C HIS A 199 15.21 -5.55 19.73
N THR A 200 16.53 -5.53 19.64
CA THR A 200 17.38 -6.71 19.42
C THR A 200 18.25 -7.05 20.62
N GLY A 201 17.83 -6.62 21.81
CA GLY A 201 18.59 -6.68 23.05
C GLY A 201 18.94 -5.27 23.52
N ASP A 202 20.17 -4.86 23.26
CA ASP A 202 20.72 -3.51 23.45
C ASP A 202 20.73 -2.69 22.15
N GLY A 203 20.32 -3.29 21.03
CA GLY A 203 20.16 -2.64 19.74
C GLY A 203 18.71 -2.37 19.34
N ILE A 204 18.54 -1.56 18.30
CA ILE A 204 17.25 -1.24 17.68
C ILE A 204 17.27 -1.63 16.20
N MET A 205 16.19 -2.29 15.77
CA MET A 205 15.86 -2.46 14.36
C MET A 205 14.83 -1.40 13.95
N ALA A 206 15.13 -0.65 12.90
CA ALA A 206 14.25 0.37 12.34
C ALA A 206 14.14 0.25 10.81
N ALA A 207 13.05 0.78 10.26
CA ALA A 207 12.78 0.81 8.84
C ALA A 207 12.46 2.22 8.35
N PHE A 208 12.91 2.54 7.14
CA PHE A 208 12.70 3.83 6.49
C PHE A 208 12.24 3.63 5.04
N PRO A 209 11.33 4.48 4.54
CA PRO A 209 10.98 4.49 3.12
C PRO A 209 12.07 5.12 2.23
N SER A 210 13.12 5.71 2.81
CA SER A 210 14.17 6.44 2.09
C SER A 210 15.56 6.10 2.62
N ALA A 211 16.45 5.67 1.72
CA ALA A 211 17.86 5.39 2.03
C ALA A 211 18.60 6.63 2.54
N VAL A 212 18.35 7.79 1.94
CA VAL A 212 18.97 9.06 2.34
C VAL A 212 18.59 9.41 3.77
N ARG A 213 17.30 9.36 4.11
CA ARG A 213 16.82 9.67 5.47
C ARG A 213 17.35 8.69 6.50
N ALA A 214 17.44 7.40 6.15
CA ALA A 214 18.02 6.39 7.03
C ALA A 214 19.50 6.68 7.33
N VAL A 215 20.29 7.06 6.32
CA VAL A 215 21.70 7.44 6.51
C VAL A 215 21.83 8.72 7.31
N GLU A 216 20.99 9.73 7.06
CA GLU A 216 20.98 10.97 7.84
C GLU A 216 20.64 10.73 9.32
N ALA A 217 19.67 9.84 9.59
CA ALA A 217 19.35 9.39 10.93
C ALA A 217 20.53 8.69 11.60
N ALA A 218 21.19 7.75 10.91
CA ALA A 218 22.37 7.05 11.42
C ALA A 218 23.50 8.03 11.79
N LEU A 219 23.77 9.01 10.93
CA LEU A 219 24.77 10.04 11.19
C LEU A 219 24.38 10.95 12.35
N GLN A 220 23.08 11.28 12.51
CA GLN A 220 22.60 12.04 13.65
C GLN A 220 22.82 11.26 14.95
N VAL A 221 22.48 9.97 14.98
CA VAL A 221 22.72 9.10 16.14
C VAL A 221 24.21 9.10 16.51
N GLN A 222 25.11 8.90 15.53
CA GLN A 222 26.55 8.92 15.79
C GLN A 222 27.01 10.26 16.36
N ARG A 223 26.53 11.39 15.82
CA ARG A 223 26.89 12.73 16.32
C ARG A 223 26.36 13.00 17.73
N GLU A 224 25.12 12.63 18.03
CA GLU A 224 24.52 12.86 19.35
C GLU A 224 25.16 11.98 20.44
N LEU A 225 25.70 10.81 20.07
CA LEU A 225 26.41 9.91 20.99
C LEU A 225 27.94 10.11 20.98
N ALA A 226 28.47 10.99 20.12
CA ALA A 226 29.90 11.26 20.03
C ALA A 226 30.44 11.82 21.34
N GLY A 227 31.46 11.18 21.91
CA GLY A 227 32.09 11.58 23.18
C GLY A 227 31.30 11.17 24.43
N GLY A 228 30.20 10.43 24.29
CA GLY A 228 29.51 9.79 25.41
C GLY A 228 30.25 8.55 25.94
N GLU A 229 29.73 7.98 27.04
CA GLU A 229 30.31 6.77 27.65
C GLU A 229 30.10 5.50 26.82
N VAL A 230 29.19 5.53 25.84
CA VAL A 230 28.86 4.39 24.98
C VAL A 230 28.86 4.81 23.53
N ARG A 231 29.38 3.92 22.68
CA ARG A 231 29.40 4.06 21.23
C ARG A 231 28.49 3.04 20.61
N VAL A 232 27.96 3.37 19.44
CA VAL A 232 27.05 2.51 18.70
C VAL A 232 27.68 2.15 17.37
N ARG A 233 27.45 0.91 16.96
CA ARG A 233 27.70 0.48 15.59
C ARG A 233 26.38 0.46 14.84
N ILE A 234 26.40 0.88 13.57
CA ILE A 234 25.19 0.99 12.76
C ILE A 234 25.42 0.31 11.41
N GLY A 235 24.48 -0.54 11.02
CA GLY A 235 24.44 -1.20 9.73
C GLY A 235 23.17 -0.90 8.96
N LEU A 236 23.28 -0.58 7.67
CA LEU A 236 22.14 -0.36 6.79
C LEU A 236 22.17 -1.24 5.53
N ASN A 237 20.99 -1.71 5.14
CA ASN A 237 20.74 -2.29 3.82
C ASN A 237 19.36 -1.87 3.33
N ALA A 238 19.11 -1.92 2.02
CA ALA A 238 17.80 -1.67 1.45
C ALA A 238 17.35 -2.82 0.54
N GLY A 239 16.05 -3.04 0.44
CA GLY A 239 15.43 -4.10 -0.35
C GLY A 239 13.97 -4.28 0.00
N GLU A 240 13.38 -5.41 -0.36
CA GLU A 240 11.97 -5.73 -0.12
C GLU A 240 11.83 -6.78 1.00
N PRO A 241 11.74 -6.39 2.28
CA PRO A 241 11.45 -7.33 3.35
C PRO A 241 10.01 -7.86 3.28
N ILE A 242 9.79 -9.02 3.88
CA ILE A 242 8.44 -9.56 4.11
C ILE A 242 7.92 -8.93 5.40
N ALA A 243 6.77 -8.27 5.36
CA ALA A 243 6.11 -7.69 6.53
C ALA A 243 5.05 -8.66 7.09
N GLU A 244 5.11 -8.94 8.39
CA GLU A 244 4.18 -9.84 9.09
C GLU A 244 4.10 -9.39 10.56
N ASP A 245 2.88 -9.22 11.10
CA ASP A 245 2.61 -8.83 12.50
C ASP A 245 3.47 -7.66 13.02
N ASP A 246 3.51 -6.56 12.27
CA ASP A 246 4.33 -5.34 12.53
C ASP A 246 5.86 -5.52 12.50
N ASP A 247 6.34 -6.74 12.23
CA ASP A 247 7.75 -7.11 12.09
C ASP A 247 8.18 -7.19 10.61
N LEU A 248 9.49 -7.30 10.38
CA LEU A 248 10.08 -7.43 9.05
C LEU A 248 11.07 -8.60 8.99
N PHE A 249 10.98 -9.37 7.91
CA PHE A 249 11.77 -10.58 7.69
C PHE A 249 12.40 -10.62 6.30
N GLY A 250 13.23 -11.65 6.09
CA GLY A 250 13.85 -11.96 4.81
C GLY A 250 15.28 -11.46 4.66
N THR A 251 15.81 -11.64 3.46
CA THR A 251 17.23 -11.44 3.16
C THR A 251 17.69 -10.00 3.37
N ALA A 252 16.84 -9.01 3.08
CA ALA A 252 17.17 -7.60 3.26
C ALA A 252 17.46 -7.25 4.73
N VAL A 253 16.63 -7.78 5.64
CA VAL A 253 16.77 -7.60 7.10
C VAL A 253 18.01 -8.33 7.62
N GLN A 254 18.19 -9.58 7.20
CA GLN A 254 19.34 -10.39 7.61
C GLN A 254 20.66 -9.72 7.16
N LEU A 255 20.70 -9.15 5.96
CA LEU A 255 21.87 -8.45 5.45
C LEU A 255 22.18 -7.21 6.30
N ALA A 256 21.19 -6.36 6.59
CA ALA A 256 21.39 -5.17 7.42
C ALA A 256 21.97 -5.52 8.80
N ALA A 257 21.44 -6.57 9.44
CA ALA A 257 21.96 -7.06 10.72
C ALA A 257 23.43 -7.51 10.60
N ARG A 258 23.79 -8.26 9.54
CA ARG A 258 25.17 -8.71 9.33
C ARG A 258 26.14 -7.58 8.98
N ILE A 259 25.65 -6.51 8.37
CA ILE A 259 26.45 -5.30 8.14
C ILE A 259 26.70 -4.58 9.46
N CYS A 260 25.69 -4.49 10.33
CA CYS A 260 25.84 -3.93 11.68
C CYS A 260 26.86 -4.73 12.50
N ASP A 261 26.82 -6.06 12.43
CA ASP A 261 27.79 -6.94 13.11
C ASP A 261 29.25 -6.66 12.70
N ARG A 262 29.48 -6.14 11.49
CA ARG A 262 30.82 -5.80 10.96
C ARG A 262 31.26 -4.38 11.25
N ALA A 263 30.35 -3.51 11.67
CA ALA A 263 30.67 -2.14 11.99
C ALA A 263 31.40 -2.05 13.34
N GLU A 264 32.42 -1.21 13.40
CA GLU A 264 33.12 -0.86 14.63
C GLU A 264 32.29 0.14 15.46
N PRO A 265 32.52 0.24 16.78
CA PRO A 265 31.87 1.24 17.62
C PRO A 265 32.15 2.67 17.14
N GLY A 266 31.09 3.42 16.83
CA GLY A 266 31.17 4.76 16.24
C GLY A 266 31.09 4.77 14.70
N GLN A 267 30.97 3.60 14.07
CA GLN A 267 30.98 3.45 12.61
C GLN A 267 29.57 3.25 12.04
N VAL A 268 29.36 3.76 10.83
CA VAL A 268 28.16 3.49 10.01
C VAL A 268 28.59 2.76 8.75
N LEU A 269 28.19 1.50 8.62
CA LEU A 269 28.40 0.70 7.42
C LEU A 269 27.09 0.52 6.66
N VAL A 270 27.19 0.55 5.34
CA VAL A 270 26.04 0.38 4.45
C VAL A 270 26.37 -0.60 3.32
N SER A 271 25.33 -1.25 2.78
CA SER A 271 25.46 -2.03 1.56
C SER A 271 25.67 -1.13 0.34
N ARG A 272 26.18 -1.70 -0.75
CA ARG A 272 26.28 -1.02 -2.06
C ARG A 272 24.95 -0.39 -2.49
N VAL A 273 23.84 -1.10 -2.32
CA VAL A 273 22.50 -0.62 -2.70
C VAL A 273 22.16 0.70 -2.02
N VAL A 274 22.45 0.82 -0.73
CA VAL A 274 22.20 2.07 0.03
C VAL A 274 23.11 3.20 -0.47
N ALA A 275 24.38 2.91 -0.74
CA ALA A 275 25.32 3.90 -1.27
C ALA A 275 24.88 4.40 -2.66
N ASP A 276 24.47 3.50 -3.56
CA ASP A 276 24.02 3.82 -4.90
C ASP A 276 22.71 4.63 -4.89
N LEU A 277 21.77 4.30 -4.00
CA LEU A 277 20.52 5.07 -3.82
C LEU A 277 20.74 6.48 -3.26
N CYS A 278 21.86 6.69 -2.57
CA CYS A 278 22.28 8.00 -2.07
C CYS A 278 23.15 8.78 -3.07
N ALA A 279 23.42 8.24 -4.26
CA ALA A 279 24.26 8.90 -5.25
C ALA A 279 23.73 10.30 -5.62
N GLY A 280 24.64 11.28 -5.72
CA GLY A 280 24.31 12.67 -6.01
C GLY A 280 23.75 13.48 -4.83
N LYS A 281 23.65 12.90 -3.63
CA LYS A 281 23.35 13.63 -2.39
C LYS A 281 24.63 14.11 -1.70
N LYS A 282 24.48 14.99 -0.72
CA LYS A 282 25.60 15.52 0.10
C LYS A 282 26.06 14.52 1.16
N LEU A 283 26.17 13.25 0.79
CA LEU A 283 26.62 12.14 1.64
C LEU A 283 27.88 11.55 1.00
N GLN A 284 28.89 11.26 1.81
CA GLN A 284 30.15 10.70 1.34
C GLN A 284 30.25 9.24 1.76
N PHE A 285 30.49 8.39 0.77
CA PHE A 285 30.66 6.96 0.94
C PHE A 285 32.05 6.57 0.46
N SER A 286 32.75 5.77 1.26
CA SER A 286 34.04 5.18 0.87
C SER A 286 33.93 3.66 0.92
N HIS A 287 34.51 2.97 -0.05
CA HIS A 287 34.59 1.51 0.00
C HIS A 287 35.41 1.11 1.22
N HIS A 288 34.86 0.24 2.06
CA HIS A 288 35.51 -0.24 3.28
C HIS A 288 36.10 -1.63 3.06
N SER A 289 35.30 -2.59 2.60
CA SER A 289 35.73 -3.98 2.43
C SER A 289 34.74 -4.80 1.61
N ASP A 290 35.19 -5.91 1.06
CA ASP A 290 34.31 -6.97 0.55
C ASP A 290 34.30 -8.10 1.58
N ALA A 291 33.18 -8.26 2.29
CA ALA A 291 33.08 -9.14 3.44
C ALA A 291 32.23 -10.38 3.13
N THR A 292 32.74 -11.57 3.45
CA THR A 292 31.91 -12.78 3.51
C THR A 292 31.06 -12.72 4.78
N LEU A 293 29.75 -12.63 4.60
CA LEU A 293 28.79 -12.53 5.69
C LEU A 293 28.09 -13.88 5.90
N LYS A 294 27.83 -14.24 7.15
CA LYS A 294 27.15 -15.50 7.48
C LYS A 294 25.77 -15.53 6.81
N GLY A 295 25.52 -16.57 6.01
CA GLY A 295 24.26 -16.74 5.26
C GLY A 295 24.29 -16.19 3.83
N PHE A 296 25.39 -15.57 3.40
CA PHE A 296 25.58 -15.03 2.06
C PHE A 296 26.73 -15.75 1.35
N ALA A 297 26.45 -16.29 0.16
CA ALA A 297 27.42 -17.08 -0.60
C ALA A 297 28.51 -16.21 -1.24
N GLU A 298 28.12 -15.03 -1.73
CA GLU A 298 29.03 -14.08 -2.37
C GLU A 298 29.52 -13.02 -1.37
N PRO A 299 30.77 -12.54 -1.48
CA PRO A 299 31.24 -11.39 -0.71
C PRO A 299 30.37 -10.16 -0.96
N VAL A 300 30.02 -9.46 0.12
CA VAL A 300 29.23 -8.23 0.05
C VAL A 300 30.15 -7.02 0.20
N ALA A 301 30.10 -6.11 -0.76
CA ALA A 301 30.81 -4.83 -0.68
C ALA A 301 30.15 -3.92 0.36
N LEU A 302 30.94 -3.52 1.36
CA LEU A 302 30.56 -2.62 2.43
C LEU A 302 31.16 -1.24 2.21
N PHE A 303 30.37 -0.21 2.49
CA PHE A 303 30.79 1.19 2.37
C PHE A 303 30.63 1.87 3.73
N GLU A 304 31.63 2.65 4.11
CA GLU A 304 31.57 3.49 5.29
C GLU A 304 31.03 4.88 4.91
N VAL A 305 30.13 5.39 5.74
CA VAL A 305 29.62 6.75 5.62
C VAL A 305 30.46 7.67 6.49
N ALA A 306 31.05 8.70 5.89
CA ALA A 306 31.78 9.71 6.65
C ALA A 306 30.81 10.57 7.47
N SER A 307 31.15 10.79 8.75
CA SER A 307 30.37 11.56 9.71
C SER A 307 30.61 13.06 9.68
#